data_AF-A0A2V6P8W0-F1
#
_entry.id   AF-A0A2V6P8W0-F1
#
_cell.length_a   1.000
_cell.length_b   1.000
_cell.length_c   1.000
_cell.angle_alpha   90.00
_cell.angle_beta   90.00
_cell.angle_gamma   90.00
#
_symmetry.space_group_name_H-M   'P 1'
#
loop_
_entity.id
_entity.type
_entity.pdbx_description
1 polymer ?
#
loop_
_entity_poly.entity_id
_entity_poly.type
_entity_poly.pdbx_seq_one_letter_code
_entity_poly.pdbx_strand_id
1 'polypeptide(L)'
;MQLLATGVLEVQDMWQRTTLSLGRMTMRRGQVGLAIAVLAAGLLLAAPAARADSITYEFTSCHITGGCGTAPYGTVTLTQNGTTVDVTVHLNDGSKFVQTGSGDQYAVKFELSSGFTVTVDQTVPGQTLAVTYDSSNTLDGDGTGNFNFGICATTTGGACAQIGGGAGFTNDITFHVASATISDFIANDKGNFFVADILSGQTGKTGPVDVSGTQVAEPGTLLLLGSGVIAVELWRRARGLRRR
;
A
#
# COMPACT_ATOMS: atom_id res chain seq x y z
N MET A 1 -54.83 74.36 -7.50
CA MET A 1 -53.54 73.88 -6.96
C MET A 1 -53.77 72.44 -6.51
N GLN A 2 -52.90 71.51 -6.96
CA GLN A 2 -52.90 70.04 -6.73
C GLN A 2 -54.01 69.22 -7.41
N LEU A 3 -53.80 67.99 -7.93
CA LEU A 3 -52.65 67.26 -8.48
C LEU A 3 -53.23 65.93 -9.08
N LEU A 4 -52.77 65.55 -10.29
CA LEU A 4 -52.61 64.21 -10.90
C LEU A 4 -53.38 62.96 -10.38
N ALA A 5 -53.95 62.17 -11.32
CA ALA A 5 -53.76 60.70 -11.42
C ALA A 5 -54.32 60.13 -12.74
N THR A 6 -53.50 60.17 -13.79
CA THR A 6 -53.60 59.36 -15.02
C THR A 6 -52.88 58.03 -14.84
N GLY A 7 -53.44 56.94 -15.40
CA GLY A 7 -52.65 55.79 -15.86
C GLY A 7 -52.75 54.51 -15.04
N VAL A 8 -53.85 53.78 -15.18
CA VAL A 8 -53.91 52.34 -14.82
C VAL A 8 -54.84 51.63 -15.80
N LEU A 9 -54.49 51.48 -17.08
CA LEU A 9 -55.19 50.53 -17.98
C LEU A 9 -54.33 50.21 -19.23
N GLU A 10 -53.10 49.70 -19.08
CA GLU A 10 -52.40 49.12 -20.25
C GLU A 10 -51.25 48.15 -19.90
N VAL A 11 -51.43 47.27 -18.91
CA VAL A 11 -50.41 46.22 -18.61
C VAL A 11 -51.08 44.89 -18.22
N GLN A 12 -52.08 44.44 -18.97
CA GLN A 12 -52.63 43.08 -18.79
C GLN A 12 -52.54 42.18 -20.03
N ASP A 13 -52.26 42.72 -21.22
CA ASP A 13 -52.20 41.91 -22.45
C ASP A 13 -50.80 41.41 -22.85
N MET A 14 -49.76 41.77 -22.09
CA MET A 14 -48.36 41.41 -22.41
C MET A 14 -47.80 40.27 -21.53
N TRP A 15 -48.66 39.38 -21.03
CA TRP A 15 -48.22 38.16 -20.32
C TRP A 15 -48.65 36.85 -20.98
N GLN A 16 -49.29 36.89 -22.16
CA GLN A 16 -49.72 35.67 -22.88
C GLN A 16 -48.72 35.10 -23.89
N ARG A 17 -47.48 35.60 -23.98
CA ARG A 17 -46.54 35.16 -25.03
C ARG A 17 -45.17 34.75 -24.51
N THR A 18 -45.10 33.82 -23.55
CA THR A 18 -43.89 32.99 -23.39
C THR A 18 -44.20 31.64 -22.77
N THR A 19 -45.21 30.93 -23.28
CA THR A 19 -45.22 29.47 -23.16
C THR A 19 -44.09 28.92 -24.03
N LEU A 20 -42.88 28.87 -23.46
CA LEU A 20 -41.83 27.99 -23.94
C LEU A 20 -42.45 26.60 -24.06
N SER A 21 -42.66 26.18 -25.30
CA SER A 21 -42.90 24.80 -25.67
C SER A 21 -41.76 23.98 -25.08
N LEU A 22 -41.98 23.48 -23.86
CA LEU A 22 -41.31 22.31 -23.33
C LEU A 22 -41.72 21.18 -24.27
N GLY A 23 -40.97 21.07 -25.37
CA GLY A 23 -41.00 19.94 -26.28
C GLY A 23 -40.87 18.73 -25.40
N ARG A 24 -42.01 18.06 -25.20
CA ARG A 24 -42.15 16.86 -24.41
C ARG A 24 -41.32 15.83 -25.15
N MET A 25 -40.03 15.80 -24.80
CA MET A 25 -39.06 14.83 -25.29
C MET A 25 -39.54 13.50 -24.74
N THR A 26 -40.45 12.90 -25.49
CA THR A 26 -40.92 11.54 -25.31
C THR A 26 -39.73 10.68 -25.67
N MET A 27 -38.79 10.56 -24.73
CA MET A 27 -37.74 9.55 -24.79
C MET A 27 -38.47 8.22 -24.91
N ARG A 28 -38.45 7.68 -26.13
CA ARG A 28 -39.00 6.36 -26.44
C ARG A 28 -38.31 5.40 -25.49
N ARG A 29 -39.09 4.65 -24.71
CA ARG A 29 -38.62 3.73 -23.67
C ARG A 29 -37.48 2.79 -24.12
N GLY A 30 -37.34 2.54 -25.44
CA GLY A 30 -36.22 1.79 -26.02
C GLY A 30 -34.85 2.48 -26.02
N GLN A 31 -34.77 3.82 -26.07
CA GLN A 31 -33.48 4.54 -26.11
C GLN A 31 -32.79 4.60 -24.73
N VAL A 32 -33.57 4.60 -23.65
CA VAL A 32 -33.04 4.54 -22.28
C VAL A 32 -32.42 3.16 -21.99
N GLY A 33 -33.01 2.08 -22.51
CA GLY A 33 -32.47 0.73 -22.36
C GLY A 33 -31.12 0.55 -23.04
N LEU A 34 -30.95 1.09 -24.25
CA LEU A 34 -29.69 1.03 -24.99
C LEU A 34 -28.58 1.84 -24.29
N ALA A 35 -28.89 3.04 -23.79
CA ALA A 35 -27.93 3.88 -23.08
C ALA A 35 -27.40 3.20 -21.79
N ILE A 36 -28.28 2.52 -21.04
CA ILE A 36 -27.90 1.76 -19.84
C ILE A 36 -27.02 0.56 -20.21
N ALA A 37 -27.33 -0.16 -21.30
CA ALA A 37 -26.54 -1.30 -21.75
C ALA A 37 -25.13 -0.89 -22.20
N VAL A 38 -25.00 0.23 -22.91
CA VAL A 38 -23.69 0.77 -23.34
C VAL A 38 -22.87 1.27 -22.14
N LEU A 39 -23.51 1.91 -21.16
CA LEU A 39 -22.84 2.30 -19.90
C LEU A 39 -22.38 1.09 -19.09
N ALA A 40 -23.18 0.03 -19.00
CA ALA A 40 -22.81 -1.20 -18.29
C ALA A 40 -21.66 -1.94 -18.99
N ALA A 41 -21.68 -2.02 -20.34
CA ALA A 41 -20.58 -2.60 -21.11
C ALA A 41 -19.29 -1.75 -21.01
N GLY A 42 -19.41 -0.42 -21.00
CA GLY A 42 -18.28 0.49 -20.77
C GLY A 42 -17.67 0.34 -19.36
N LEU A 43 -18.50 0.13 -18.33
CA LEU A 43 -18.02 -0.13 -16.96
C LEU A 43 -17.30 -1.48 -16.82
N LEU A 44 -17.76 -2.52 -17.54
CA LEU A 44 -17.11 -3.83 -17.53
C LEU A 44 -15.73 -3.82 -18.21
N LEU A 45 -15.54 -2.96 -19.23
CA LEU A 45 -14.25 -2.76 -19.89
C LEU A 45 -13.31 -1.83 -19.12
N ALA A 46 -13.84 -1.05 -18.18
CA ALA A 46 -13.07 -0.19 -17.28
C ALA A 46 -12.82 -0.84 -15.91
N ALA A 47 -13.16 -2.12 -15.72
CA ALA A 47 -12.79 -2.85 -14.53
C ALA A 47 -11.27 -2.78 -14.39
N PRO A 48 -10.73 -2.16 -13.32
CA PRO A 48 -9.29 -2.16 -13.12
C PRO A 48 -8.85 -3.62 -13.10
N ALA A 49 -7.81 -3.96 -13.87
CA ALA A 49 -7.14 -5.25 -13.74
C ALA A 49 -6.98 -5.53 -12.25
N ALA A 50 -7.37 -6.73 -11.80
CA ALA A 50 -7.18 -7.15 -10.41
C ALA A 50 -5.72 -6.85 -10.07
N ARG A 51 -5.49 -5.78 -9.32
CA ARG A 51 -4.15 -5.40 -8.90
C ARG A 51 -3.71 -6.49 -7.94
N ALA A 52 -2.46 -6.93 -8.08
CA ALA A 52 -1.79 -7.70 -7.05
C ALA A 52 -2.16 -7.08 -5.69
N ASP A 53 -2.63 -7.90 -4.75
CA ASP A 53 -2.81 -7.44 -3.38
C ASP A 53 -1.42 -7.02 -2.91
N SER A 54 -1.29 -5.78 -2.46
CA SER A 54 -0.04 -5.28 -1.91
C SER A 54 -0.28 -4.66 -0.55
N ILE A 55 0.67 -4.90 0.34
CA ILE A 55 0.66 -4.41 1.71
C ILE A 55 2.00 -3.75 1.95
N THR A 56 1.98 -2.52 2.44
CA THR A 56 3.17 -1.81 2.87
C THR A 56 3.20 -1.70 4.39
N TYR A 57 4.33 -2.09 4.95
CA TYR A 57 4.71 -1.90 6.33
C TYR A 57 5.76 -0.80 6.44
N GLU A 58 5.79 -0.13 7.59
CA GLU A 58 6.78 0.92 7.87
C GLU A 58 7.62 0.55 9.09
N PHE A 59 8.94 0.74 9.00
CA PHE A 59 9.82 0.63 10.15
C PHE A 59 9.61 1.85 11.05
N THR A 60 8.84 1.69 12.12
CA THR A 60 8.42 2.79 13.00
C THR A 60 9.00 2.70 14.40
N SER A 61 9.47 1.53 14.80
CA SER A 61 10.10 1.29 16.10
C SER A 61 11.62 1.23 15.99
N CYS A 62 12.29 1.78 17.00
CA CYS A 62 13.73 2.02 17.02
C CYS A 62 14.35 1.42 18.28
N HIS A 63 15.36 0.58 18.09
CA HIS A 63 16.10 -0.09 19.18
C HIS A 63 17.56 0.39 19.29
N ILE A 64 17.92 1.48 18.57
CA ILE A 64 19.26 2.06 18.61
C ILE A 64 19.46 2.89 19.89
N THR A 65 20.52 2.58 20.64
CA THR A 65 20.93 3.41 21.79
C THR A 65 21.32 4.81 21.31
N GLY A 66 20.64 5.83 21.82
CA GLY A 66 20.80 7.23 21.36
C GLY A 66 19.81 7.63 20.25
N GLY A 67 18.95 6.72 19.79
CA GLY A 67 17.86 6.97 18.85
C GLY A 67 18.23 6.77 17.38
N CYS A 68 17.19 6.65 16.54
CA CYS A 68 17.29 6.41 15.10
C CYS A 68 17.00 7.66 14.25
N GLY A 69 16.60 8.77 14.88
CA GLY A 69 16.02 9.93 14.20
C GLY A 69 14.49 9.83 14.10
N THR A 70 13.91 10.49 13.10
CA THR A 70 12.46 10.54 12.88
C THR A 70 11.99 9.37 12.03
N ALA A 71 10.98 8.62 12.50
CA ALA A 71 10.32 7.56 11.74
C ALA A 71 9.44 8.14 10.60
N PRO A 72 9.14 7.36 9.54
CA PRO A 72 9.53 5.96 9.32
C PRO A 72 10.96 5.81 8.79
N TYR A 73 11.68 4.81 9.30
CA TYR A 73 13.08 4.53 8.95
C TYR A 73 13.25 3.81 7.61
N GLY A 74 12.14 3.34 7.05
CA GLY A 74 12.08 2.59 5.79
C GLY A 74 10.72 1.94 5.64
N THR A 75 10.56 1.15 4.59
CA THR A 75 9.34 0.42 4.28
C THR A 75 9.62 -1.02 3.86
N VAL A 76 8.65 -1.89 4.09
CA VAL A 76 8.60 -3.24 3.52
C VAL A 76 7.32 -3.35 2.71
N THR A 77 7.44 -3.54 1.40
CA THR A 77 6.29 -3.70 0.51
C THR A 77 6.20 -5.15 0.05
N LEU A 78 5.06 -5.77 0.30
CA LEU A 78 4.73 -7.13 -0.13
C LEU A 78 3.76 -7.01 -1.28
N THR A 79 4.00 -7.73 -2.38
CA THR A 79 3.13 -7.76 -3.56
C THR A 79 2.83 -9.20 -3.92
N GLN A 80 1.55 -9.57 -3.95
CA GLN A 80 1.12 -10.91 -4.35
C GLN A 80 1.21 -11.08 -5.87
N ASN A 81 2.10 -11.95 -6.33
CA ASN A 81 2.33 -12.27 -7.74
C ASN A 81 2.05 -13.76 -8.00
N GLY A 82 0.77 -14.08 -8.27
CA GLY A 82 0.33 -15.47 -8.38
C GLY A 82 0.52 -16.20 -7.05
N THR A 83 1.32 -17.26 -7.04
CA THR A 83 1.66 -18.04 -5.83
C THR A 83 2.96 -17.58 -5.17
N THR A 84 3.54 -16.48 -5.62
CA THR A 84 4.76 -15.90 -5.06
C THR A 84 4.43 -14.57 -4.40
N VAL A 85 5.06 -14.27 -3.27
CA VAL A 85 5.06 -12.92 -2.70
C VAL A 85 6.38 -12.26 -3.02
N ASP A 86 6.33 -11.15 -3.75
CA ASP A 86 7.47 -10.30 -4.05
C ASP A 86 7.62 -9.28 -2.90
N VAL A 87 8.80 -9.21 -2.30
CA VAL A 87 9.08 -8.34 -1.15
C VAL A 87 10.21 -7.37 -1.48
N THR A 88 9.99 -6.08 -1.22
CA THR A 88 11.02 -5.04 -1.30
C THR A 88 11.18 -4.36 0.04
N VAL A 89 12.40 -4.35 0.56
CA VAL A 89 12.79 -3.62 1.77
C VAL A 89 13.59 -2.39 1.36
N HIS A 90 13.08 -1.21 1.71
CA HIS A 90 13.69 0.09 1.41
C HIS A 90 14.00 0.83 2.71
N LEU A 91 15.10 1.59 2.76
CA LEU A 91 15.47 2.42 3.90
C LEU A 91 15.46 3.92 3.52
N ASN A 92 14.94 4.75 4.42
CA ASN A 92 14.80 6.19 4.22
C ASN A 92 16.04 6.97 4.70
N ASP A 93 16.08 8.26 4.34
CA ASP A 93 17.03 9.27 4.84
C ASP A 93 18.51 8.91 4.68
N GLY A 94 18.84 8.15 3.63
CA GLY A 94 20.21 7.70 3.39
C GLY A 94 20.73 6.69 4.41
N SER A 95 19.82 6.08 5.18
CA SER A 95 20.14 4.96 6.06
C SER A 95 20.65 3.79 5.24
N LYS A 96 21.52 2.98 5.84
CA LYS A 96 22.17 1.85 5.18
C LYS A 96 21.83 0.57 5.89
N PHE A 97 21.66 -0.51 5.15
CA PHE A 97 21.72 -1.85 5.72
C PHE A 97 23.14 -2.13 6.21
N VAL A 98 23.24 -2.63 7.43
CA VAL A 98 24.48 -3.08 8.07
C VAL A 98 24.24 -4.48 8.63
N GLN A 99 25.31 -5.13 9.07
CA GLN A 99 25.28 -6.47 9.65
C GLN A 99 26.18 -6.45 10.89
N THR A 100 25.61 -5.94 11.98
CA THR A 100 26.29 -5.81 13.27
C THR A 100 25.87 -6.93 14.21
N GLY A 101 26.45 -6.95 15.42
CA GLY A 101 26.03 -7.89 16.46
C GLY A 101 24.57 -7.71 16.89
N SER A 102 24.04 -6.48 16.87
CA SER A 102 22.62 -6.21 17.18
C SER A 102 21.66 -6.79 16.14
N GLY A 103 22.12 -6.98 14.90
CA GLY A 103 21.37 -7.65 13.85
C GLY A 103 21.56 -9.16 13.80
N ASP A 104 22.33 -9.77 14.71
CA ASP A 104 22.84 -11.15 14.58
C ASP A 104 23.52 -11.38 13.21
N GLN A 105 24.22 -10.36 12.70
CA GLN A 105 24.88 -10.33 11.38
C GLN A 105 23.94 -10.44 10.16
N TYR A 106 22.63 -10.28 10.36
CA TYR A 106 21.65 -10.16 9.28
C TYR A 106 21.31 -8.70 9.02
N ALA A 107 21.18 -8.35 7.73
CA ALA A 107 20.74 -7.03 7.31
C ALA A 107 19.24 -6.85 7.51
N VAL A 108 18.47 -7.90 7.22
CA VAL A 108 17.02 -7.97 7.44
C VAL A 108 16.66 -9.34 7.97
N LYS A 109 15.73 -9.41 8.91
CA LYS A 109 15.09 -10.65 9.34
C LYS A 109 13.57 -10.49 9.29
N PHE A 110 12.88 -11.60 9.10
CA PHE A 110 11.43 -11.63 8.98
C PHE A 110 10.88 -12.98 9.41
N GLU A 111 9.62 -12.98 9.81
CA GLU A 111 8.94 -14.18 10.30
C GLU A 111 7.90 -14.65 9.27
N LEU A 112 8.00 -15.93 8.90
CA LEU A 112 6.98 -16.61 8.11
C LEU A 112 6.32 -17.73 8.90
N SER A 113 5.10 -18.10 8.54
CA SER A 113 4.36 -19.21 9.16
C SER A 113 5.02 -20.59 9.00
N SER A 114 5.92 -20.76 8.01
CA SER A 114 6.58 -22.03 7.72
C SER A 114 7.93 -21.84 6.98
N GLY A 115 8.66 -22.94 6.79
CA GLY A 115 9.92 -22.98 6.03
C GLY A 115 9.74 -22.89 4.51
N PHE A 116 9.23 -21.75 4.03
CA PHE A 116 9.07 -21.49 2.61
C PHE A 116 10.42 -21.38 1.88
N THR A 117 10.38 -21.60 0.57
CA THR A 117 11.53 -21.33 -0.31
C THR A 117 11.61 -19.84 -0.58
N VAL A 118 12.70 -19.21 -0.15
CA VAL A 118 12.98 -17.79 -0.36
C VAL A 118 14.19 -17.63 -1.28
N THR A 119 14.07 -16.78 -2.30
CA THR A 119 15.17 -16.40 -3.19
C THR A 119 15.38 -14.90 -3.14
N VAL A 120 16.63 -14.44 -3.02
CA VAL A 120 16.99 -13.03 -2.92
C VAL A 120 17.67 -12.55 -4.21
N ASP A 121 17.26 -11.38 -4.68
CA ASP A 121 17.87 -10.71 -5.83
C ASP A 121 19.23 -10.12 -5.45
N GLN A 122 20.19 -10.21 -6.36
CA GLN A 122 21.54 -9.68 -6.15
C GLN A 122 21.60 -8.18 -6.50
N THR A 123 20.87 -7.38 -5.74
CA THR A 123 20.68 -5.93 -5.97
C THR A 123 21.85 -5.06 -5.48
N VAL A 124 22.78 -5.63 -4.71
CA VAL A 124 23.90 -4.93 -4.07
C VAL A 124 25.21 -5.23 -4.81
N PRO A 125 25.75 -4.28 -5.60
CA PRO A 125 26.99 -4.50 -6.33
C PRO A 125 28.17 -4.82 -5.41
N GLY A 126 28.94 -5.85 -5.74
CA GLY A 126 30.12 -6.25 -4.99
C GLY A 126 29.83 -7.04 -3.71
N GLN A 127 28.57 -7.33 -3.42
CA GLN A 127 28.15 -8.22 -2.32
C GLN A 127 27.33 -9.38 -2.89
N THR A 128 27.34 -10.52 -2.20
CA THR A 128 26.44 -11.63 -2.49
C THR A 128 25.45 -11.77 -1.36
N LEU A 129 24.17 -11.52 -1.63
CA LEU A 129 23.10 -11.71 -0.67
C LEU A 129 22.72 -13.19 -0.59
N ALA A 130 22.54 -13.68 0.63
CA ALA A 130 22.06 -15.02 0.91
C ALA A 130 20.89 -14.98 1.91
N VAL A 131 20.03 -15.98 1.81
CA VAL A 131 18.94 -16.22 2.75
C VAL A 131 19.32 -17.37 3.67
N THR A 132 19.06 -17.21 4.96
CA THR A 132 19.11 -18.28 5.95
C THR A 132 17.71 -18.55 6.44
N TYR A 133 17.36 -19.83 6.50
CA TYR A 133 16.18 -20.32 7.21
C TYR A 133 16.64 -21.05 8.46
N ASP A 134 16.08 -20.68 9.61
CA ASP A 134 16.28 -21.37 10.87
C ASP A 134 14.94 -21.87 11.41
N SER A 135 14.71 -23.18 11.27
CA SER A 135 13.51 -23.84 11.77
C SER A 135 13.37 -23.80 13.30
N SER A 136 14.44 -23.50 14.01
CA SER A 136 14.43 -23.38 15.47
C SER A 136 14.04 -21.97 15.94
N ASN A 137 13.86 -21.03 15.01
CA ASN A 137 13.51 -19.63 15.27
C ASN A 137 14.45 -18.98 16.29
N THR A 138 15.76 -19.07 16.06
CA THR A 138 16.82 -18.58 16.96
C THR A 138 17.53 -17.32 16.47
N LEU A 139 17.19 -16.78 15.29
CA LEU A 139 17.80 -15.56 14.77
C LEU A 139 17.35 -14.36 15.62
N ASP A 140 18.21 -13.92 16.55
CA ASP A 140 17.86 -12.93 17.58
C ASP A 140 17.87 -11.50 17.00
N GLY A 141 16.78 -10.77 17.18
CA GLY A 141 16.59 -9.38 16.77
C GLY A 141 16.97 -8.32 17.80
N ASP A 142 17.76 -8.66 18.83
CA ASP A 142 18.24 -7.74 19.88
C ASP A 142 17.09 -6.99 20.56
N GLY A 143 16.19 -7.77 21.17
CA GLY A 143 15.01 -7.27 21.88
C GLY A 143 13.77 -7.08 21.01
N THR A 144 13.88 -7.17 19.67
CA THR A 144 12.73 -7.20 18.75
C THR A 144 12.11 -8.60 18.61
N GLY A 145 12.64 -9.60 19.31
CA GLY A 145 12.22 -11.00 19.25
C GLY A 145 13.06 -11.83 18.29
N ASN A 146 12.71 -13.10 18.15
CA ASN A 146 13.39 -14.02 17.25
C ASN A 146 12.66 -14.09 15.90
N PHE A 147 13.40 -14.49 14.87
CA PHE A 147 12.91 -14.65 13.51
C PHE A 147 13.41 -15.95 12.89
N ASN A 148 12.62 -16.54 11.99
CA ASN A 148 12.98 -17.78 11.32
C ASN A 148 13.64 -17.60 9.95
N PHE A 149 13.61 -16.39 9.37
CA PHE A 149 14.38 -16.04 8.18
C PHE A 149 15.27 -14.82 8.39
N GLY A 150 16.44 -14.86 7.76
CA GLY A 150 17.39 -13.75 7.72
C GLY A 150 18.04 -13.60 6.35
N ILE A 151 18.22 -12.37 5.90
CA ILE A 151 18.97 -12.00 4.70
C ILE A 151 20.22 -11.25 5.09
N CYS A 152 21.33 -11.65 4.48
CA CYS A 152 22.64 -11.16 4.84
C CYS A 152 23.51 -11.06 3.59
N ALA A 153 24.41 -10.08 3.52
CA ALA A 153 25.54 -10.17 2.59
C ALA A 153 26.56 -11.17 3.16
N THR A 154 27.17 -11.96 2.27
CA THR A 154 28.06 -13.05 2.64
C THR A 154 29.52 -12.74 2.35
N THR A 155 30.40 -13.40 3.11
CA THR A 155 31.84 -13.43 2.81
C THR A 155 32.18 -14.57 1.85
N THR A 156 33.41 -14.57 1.35
CA THR A 156 33.99 -15.74 0.67
C THR A 156 33.94 -16.95 1.60
N GLY A 157 33.02 -17.89 1.32
CA GLY A 157 32.73 -19.03 2.20
C GLY A 157 31.24 -19.19 2.56
N GLY A 158 30.40 -18.21 2.20
CA GLY A 158 28.93 -18.31 2.31
C GLY A 158 28.35 -17.95 3.68
N ALA A 159 29.17 -17.65 4.68
CA ALA A 159 28.72 -17.15 5.96
C ALA A 159 28.37 -15.65 5.87
N CYS A 160 27.38 -15.22 6.67
CA CYS A 160 27.02 -13.82 6.79
C CYS A 160 28.22 -12.97 7.23
N ALA A 161 28.47 -11.89 6.51
CA ALA A 161 29.55 -10.97 6.78
C ALA A 161 29.19 -10.03 7.94
N GLN A 162 30.19 -9.66 8.74
CA GLN A 162 30.04 -8.50 9.61
C GLN A 162 30.30 -7.23 8.79
N ILE A 163 29.25 -6.44 8.57
CA ILE A 163 29.31 -5.19 7.81
C ILE A 163 28.96 -4.03 8.74
N GLY A 164 29.96 -3.23 9.09
CA GLY A 164 29.75 -1.99 9.85
C GLY A 164 29.29 -0.82 8.97
N GLY A 165 28.98 0.32 9.59
CA GLY A 165 28.42 1.49 8.89
C GLY A 165 29.25 2.05 7.72
N GLY A 166 30.58 1.90 7.75
CA GLY A 166 31.46 2.33 6.66
C GLY A 166 31.31 1.51 5.38
N ALA A 167 30.90 0.24 5.50
CA ALA A 167 30.73 -0.71 4.39
C ALA A 167 29.26 -1.09 4.14
N GLY A 168 28.31 -0.49 4.87
CA GLY A 168 26.88 -0.68 4.65
C GLY A 168 26.43 -0.22 3.27
N PHE A 169 25.28 -0.73 2.83
CA PHE A 169 24.73 -0.48 1.49
C PHE A 169 23.33 0.12 1.56
N THR A 170 22.97 0.93 0.56
CA THR A 170 21.68 1.66 0.50
C THR A 170 20.71 1.06 -0.51
N ASN A 171 21.15 0.07 -1.29
CA ASN A 171 20.30 -0.60 -2.28
C ASN A 171 19.19 -1.37 -1.57
N ASP A 172 18.02 -1.38 -2.18
CA ASP A 172 16.88 -2.16 -1.69
C ASP A 172 17.21 -3.64 -1.66
N ILE A 173 16.74 -4.33 -0.62
CA ILE A 173 16.78 -5.79 -0.56
C ILE A 173 15.45 -6.29 -1.14
N THR A 174 15.52 -6.97 -2.28
CA THR A 174 14.37 -7.58 -2.93
C THR A 174 14.47 -9.10 -2.86
N PHE A 175 13.38 -9.76 -2.48
CA PHE A 175 13.32 -11.22 -2.43
C PHE A 175 11.92 -11.74 -2.73
N HIS A 176 11.86 -13.03 -3.03
CA HIS A 176 10.65 -13.72 -3.45
C HIS A 176 10.40 -14.91 -2.55
N VAL A 177 9.17 -15.05 -2.04
CA VAL A 177 8.72 -16.20 -1.25
C VAL A 177 7.80 -17.05 -2.10
N ALA A 178 8.27 -18.23 -2.50
CA ALA A 178 7.53 -19.10 -3.39
C ALA A 178 6.47 -19.92 -2.64
N SER A 179 5.34 -20.15 -3.30
CA SER A 179 4.18 -20.88 -2.77
C SER A 179 3.61 -20.27 -1.48
N ALA A 180 3.67 -18.94 -1.38
CA ALA A 180 3.21 -18.19 -0.21
C ALA A 180 2.13 -17.17 -0.57
N THR A 181 1.41 -16.78 0.45
CA THR A 181 0.46 -15.67 0.46
C THR A 181 0.95 -14.55 1.37
N ILE A 182 0.46 -13.34 1.18
CA ILE A 182 0.81 -12.22 2.08
C ILE A 182 0.47 -12.54 3.55
N SER A 183 -0.58 -13.32 3.81
CA SER A 183 -0.94 -13.76 5.18
C SER A 183 0.06 -14.72 5.83
N ASP A 184 0.98 -15.30 5.07
CA ASP A 184 2.04 -16.14 5.63
C ASP A 184 3.14 -15.34 6.32
N PHE A 185 3.19 -14.03 6.09
CA PHE A 185 4.01 -13.12 6.87
C PHE A 185 3.30 -12.84 8.19
N ILE A 186 3.85 -13.39 9.27
CA ILE A 186 3.26 -13.33 10.60
C ILE A 186 4.14 -12.50 11.52
N ALA A 187 3.58 -12.07 12.64
CA ALA A 187 4.35 -11.46 13.69
C ALA A 187 5.07 -12.54 14.53
N ASN A 188 6.28 -12.24 14.98
CA ASN A 188 6.97 -13.05 15.98
C ASN A 188 6.33 -12.90 17.38
N ASP A 189 6.93 -13.56 18.38
CA ASP A 189 6.47 -13.55 19.78
C ASP A 189 6.45 -12.16 20.44
N LYS A 190 7.04 -11.14 19.81
CA LYS A 190 7.04 -9.74 20.25
C LYS A 190 6.10 -8.85 19.44
N GLY A 191 5.40 -9.39 18.44
CA GLY A 191 4.48 -8.61 17.59
C GLY A 191 5.15 -7.99 16.35
N ASN A 192 6.39 -8.38 16.05
CA ASN A 192 7.19 -7.79 14.96
C ASN A 192 7.24 -8.70 13.74
N PHE A 193 7.03 -8.14 12.56
CA PHE A 193 7.01 -8.90 11.29
C PHE A 193 8.40 -8.89 10.61
N PHE A 194 9.06 -7.75 10.68
CA PHE A 194 10.36 -7.50 10.06
C PHE A 194 11.24 -6.72 11.02
N VAL A 195 12.54 -6.96 10.96
CA VAL A 195 13.57 -6.14 11.58
C VAL A 195 14.71 -5.92 10.59
N ALA A 196 15.24 -4.71 10.53
CA ALA A 196 16.43 -4.39 9.76
C ALA A 196 17.52 -3.85 10.69
N ASP A 197 18.75 -4.30 10.50
CA ASP A 197 19.91 -3.69 11.16
C ASP A 197 20.42 -2.55 10.27
N ILE A 198 20.34 -1.33 10.77
CA ILE A 198 20.59 -0.13 9.98
C ILE A 198 21.71 0.70 10.58
N LEU A 199 22.43 1.43 9.72
CA LEU A 199 23.07 2.68 10.09
C LEU A 199 22.08 3.80 9.78
N SER A 200 21.55 4.47 10.80
CA SER A 200 20.65 5.61 10.63
C SER A 200 21.39 6.75 9.92
N GLY A 201 20.86 7.20 8.78
CA GLY A 201 21.41 8.33 8.04
C GLY A 201 21.25 9.68 8.77
N GLN A 202 20.33 9.75 9.74
CA GLN A 202 20.09 10.95 10.55
C GLN A 202 21.03 11.04 11.77
N THR A 203 21.37 9.91 12.40
CA THR A 203 22.11 9.89 13.68
C THR A 203 23.53 9.30 13.56
N GLY A 204 23.81 8.56 12.49
CA GLY A 204 25.08 7.84 12.31
C GLY A 204 25.28 6.69 13.31
N LYS A 205 24.21 6.21 13.94
CA LYS A 205 24.23 5.09 14.89
C LYS A 205 23.68 3.82 14.25
N THR A 206 24.13 2.67 14.75
CA THR A 206 23.74 1.36 14.24
C THR A 206 22.81 0.63 15.19
N GLY A 207 21.93 -0.20 14.64
CA GLY A 207 21.12 -1.16 15.38
C GLY A 207 19.76 -1.40 14.75
N PRO A 208 18.87 -2.12 15.46
CA PRO A 208 17.64 -2.62 14.88
C PRO A 208 16.57 -1.55 14.76
N VAL A 209 15.83 -1.60 13.66
CA VAL A 209 14.51 -0.97 13.49
C VAL A 209 13.51 -2.03 13.05
N ASP A 210 12.29 -1.98 13.57
CA ASP A 210 11.29 -3.03 13.36
C ASP A 210 9.94 -2.50 12.87
N VAL A 211 9.18 -3.43 12.30
CA VAL A 211 7.78 -3.26 11.90
C VAL A 211 6.89 -3.92 12.94
N SER A 212 6.07 -3.12 13.62
CA SER A 212 5.00 -3.59 14.50
C SER A 212 3.61 -3.11 14.05
N GLY A 213 2.67 -4.04 13.91
CA GLY A 213 1.22 -3.83 14.03
C GLY A 213 0.46 -2.91 13.06
N THR A 214 1.08 -2.09 12.21
CA THR A 214 0.34 -1.17 11.32
C THR A 214 0.53 -1.55 9.85
N GLN A 215 -0.44 -2.27 9.30
CA GLN A 215 -0.62 -2.42 7.85
C GLN A 215 -1.22 -1.12 7.30
N VAL A 216 -0.53 -0.45 6.37
CA VAL A 216 -1.09 0.71 5.69
C VAL A 216 -1.94 0.21 4.53
N ALA A 217 -3.27 0.37 4.64
CA ALA A 217 -4.20 -0.05 3.61
C ALA A 217 -3.97 0.74 2.31
N GLU A 218 -3.88 0.01 1.20
CA GLU A 218 -3.56 0.64 -0.08
C GLU A 218 -4.75 1.37 -0.71
N PRO A 219 -4.48 2.42 -1.51
CA PRO A 219 -5.52 3.27 -2.13
C PRO A 219 -6.56 2.51 -2.97
N GLY A 220 -6.24 1.33 -3.48
CA GLY A 220 -7.16 0.51 -4.28
C GLY A 220 -8.42 0.10 -3.52
N THR A 221 -8.30 -0.19 -2.22
CA THR A 221 -9.44 -0.56 -1.38
C THR A 221 -10.37 0.63 -1.13
N LEU A 222 -9.81 1.83 -0.96
CA LEU A 222 -10.57 3.08 -0.84
C LEU A 222 -11.30 3.43 -2.14
N LEU A 223 -10.67 3.21 -3.30
CA LEU A 223 -11.31 3.43 -4.60
C LEU A 223 -12.44 2.42 -4.85
N LEU A 224 -12.23 1.14 -4.51
CA LEU A 224 -13.27 0.11 -4.65
C LEU A 224 -14.45 0.38 -3.71
N LEU A 225 -14.18 0.72 -2.45
CA LEU A 225 -15.21 1.08 -1.49
C LEU A 225 -15.95 2.34 -1.94
N GLY A 226 -15.22 3.38 -2.36
CA GLY A 226 -15.80 4.63 -2.86
C GLY A 226 -16.68 4.43 -4.09
N SER A 227 -16.21 3.66 -5.07
CA SER A 227 -16.97 3.36 -6.29
C SER A 227 -18.18 2.46 -6.03
N GLY A 228 -18.05 1.49 -5.12
CA GLY A 228 -19.16 0.64 -4.68
C GLY A 228 -20.30 1.43 -4.04
N VAL A 229 -19.97 2.39 -3.16
CA VAL A 229 -20.97 3.27 -2.54
C VAL A 229 -21.69 4.14 -3.58
N ILE A 230 -20.95 4.70 -4.55
CA ILE A 230 -21.54 5.49 -5.64
C ILE A 230 -22.49 4.63 -6.50
N ALA A 231 -22.08 3.40 -6.83
CA ALA A 231 -22.90 2.49 -7.62
C ALA A 231 -24.22 2.12 -6.92
N VAL A 232 -24.18 1.87 -5.60
CA VAL A 232 -25.38 1.57 -4.80
C VAL A 232 -26.36 2.75 -4.78
N GLU A 233 -25.86 3.99 -4.67
CA GLU A 233 -26.69 5.19 -4.68
C GLU A 233 -27.35 5.42 -6.06
N LEU A 234 -26.60 5.25 -7.15
CA LEU A 234 -27.14 5.31 -8.51
C LEU A 234 -28.23 4.25 -8.73
N TRP A 235 -28.05 3.03 -8.20
CA TRP A 235 -29.05 1.98 -8.28
C TRP A 235 -30.32 2.27 -7.48
N ARG A 236 -30.19 2.87 -6.29
CA ARG A 236 -31.35 3.32 -5.48
C ARG A 236 -32.18 4.35 -6.25
N ARG A 237 -31.53 5.35 -6.85
CA ARG A 237 -32.22 6.39 -7.65
C ARG A 237 -32.94 5.81 -8.86
N ALA A 238 -32.32 4.87 -9.57
CA ALA A 238 -32.93 4.20 -10.72
C ALA A 238 -34.19 3.39 -10.34
N ARG A 239 -34.25 2.79 -9.14
CA ARG A 239 -35.43 2.05 -8.67
C ARG A 239 -36.55 2.94 -8.15
N GLY A 240 -36.24 4.11 -7.59
CA GLY A 240 -37.24 5.10 -7.20
C GLY A 240 -38.09 5.59 -8.38
N LEU A 241 -37.49 5.66 -9.58
CA LEU A 241 -38.17 6.07 -10.82
C LEU A 241 -39.13 5.00 -11.40
N ARG A 242 -39.07 3.74 -10.94
CA ARG A 242 -39.98 2.67 -11.40
C ARG A 242 -41.28 2.55 -10.59
N ARG A 243 -41.41 3.27 -9.46
CA ARG A 243 -42.57 3.22 -8.56
C ARG A 243 -43.51 4.42 -8.70
N ARG A 244 -43.30 5.30 -9.69
CA ARG A 244 -44.20 6.41 -10.06
C ARG A 244 -44.64 6.20 -11.51
#